data_AF-A0A8J6ESM1-F1
#
_entry.id   AF-A0A8J6ESM1-F1
#
_cell.length_a   1.000
_cell.length_b   1.000
_cell.length_c   1.000
_cell.angle_alpha   90.00
_cell.angle_beta   90.00
_cell.angle_gamma   90.00
#
_symmetry.space_group_name_H-M   'P 1'
#
loop_
_entity.id
_entity.type
_entity.pdbx_description
1 polymer ?
#
loop_
_entity_poly.entity_id
_entity_poly.type
_entity_poly.pdbx_seq_one_letter_code
_entity_poly.pdbx_strand_id
1 'polypeptide(L)'
;MGSNEELLAKIKMQAGDIKDAMQLKEENLSAMRAILRISPMPLEQCQSGSFNQDACYTQLVNSLKTAESLLSSAHQYTATGLTDLLLDLQELISNFEETMMEKGIPVPATSPQTLRSDISEFQEKAGIFLILHDLCKSLTAFQEGLAAQSVM
;
A
#
# COMPACT_ATOMS: atom_id res chain seq x y z
N MET A 1 3.24 8.22 -20.44
CA MET A 1 2.36 8.09 -19.28
C MET A 1 1.57 6.81 -19.49
N GLY A 2 1.92 5.77 -18.72
CA GLY A 2 1.13 4.53 -18.71
C GLY A 2 -0.21 4.77 -18.02
N SER A 3 -1.20 3.92 -18.29
CA SER A 3 -2.47 3.97 -17.56
C SER A 3 -2.22 3.73 -16.06
N ASN A 4 -3.03 4.32 -15.17
CA ASN A 4 -3.00 4.01 -13.73
C ASN A 4 -3.10 2.50 -13.47
N GLU A 5 -3.75 1.75 -14.35
CA GLU A 5 -3.83 0.29 -14.28
C GLU A 5 -2.48 -0.41 -14.53
N GLU A 6 -1.68 0.08 -15.47
CA GLU A 6 -0.35 -0.46 -15.77
C GLU A 6 0.61 -0.19 -14.61
N LEU A 7 0.58 1.04 -14.07
CA LEU A 7 1.40 1.42 -12.93
C LEU A 7 0.99 0.64 -11.67
N LEU A 8 -0.30 0.44 -11.44
CA LEU A 8 -0.81 -0.36 -10.34
C LEU A 8 -0.36 -1.83 -10.45
N ALA A 9 -0.42 -2.42 -11.64
CA ALA A 9 0.05 -3.78 -11.88
C ALA A 9 1.57 -3.91 -11.63
N LYS A 10 2.35 -2.92 -12.09
CA LYS A 10 3.80 -2.85 -11.87
C LYS A 10 4.15 -2.80 -10.38
N ILE A 11 3.52 -1.89 -9.63
CA ILE A 11 3.72 -1.72 -8.18
C ILE A 11 3.35 -3.00 -7.43
N LYS A 12 2.21 -3.61 -7.78
CA LYS A 12 1.78 -4.87 -7.15
C LYS A 12 2.81 -5.98 -7.35
N MET A 13 3.37 -6.10 -8.55
CA MET A 13 4.41 -7.07 -8.88
C MET A 13 5.71 -6.78 -8.10
N GLN A 14 6.23 -5.55 -8.15
CA GLN A 14 7.44 -5.15 -7.42
C GLN A 14 7.29 -5.35 -5.91
N ALA A 15 6.17 -4.91 -5.32
CA ALA A 15 5.90 -5.08 -3.90
C ALA A 15 5.84 -6.57 -3.52
N GLY A 16 5.25 -7.41 -4.39
CA GLY A 16 5.24 -8.86 -4.26
C GLY A 16 6.64 -9.46 -4.27
N ASP A 17 7.45 -9.12 -5.28
CA ASP A 17 8.81 -9.64 -5.44
C ASP A 17 9.72 -9.27 -4.26
N ILE A 18 9.66 -8.02 -3.81
CA ILE A 18 10.44 -7.54 -2.66
C ILE A 18 10.00 -8.28 -1.39
N LYS A 19 8.68 -8.41 -1.17
CA LYS A 19 8.12 -9.10 -0.01
C LYS A 19 8.51 -10.58 0.01
N ASP A 20 8.43 -11.26 -1.12
CA ASP A 20 8.72 -12.69 -1.23
C ASP A 20 10.23 -12.97 -1.06
N ALA A 21 11.10 -12.07 -1.53
CA ALA A 21 12.54 -12.15 -1.32
C ALA A 21 12.95 -12.08 0.16
N MET A 22 12.10 -11.52 1.04
CA MET A 22 12.38 -11.46 2.48
C MET A 22 12.26 -12.82 3.18
N GLN A 23 11.56 -13.78 2.57
CA GLN A 23 11.31 -15.14 3.11
C GLN A 23 10.66 -15.14 4.50
N LEU A 24 9.77 -14.17 4.75
CA LEU A 24 8.97 -14.10 5.97
C LEU A 24 7.54 -14.59 5.71
N LYS A 25 6.83 -14.98 6.77
CA LYS A 25 5.44 -15.43 6.71
C LYS A 25 4.56 -14.57 7.61
N GLU A 26 3.41 -14.13 7.10
CA GLU A 26 2.47 -13.29 7.87
C GLU A 26 2.03 -13.96 9.17
N GLU A 27 1.76 -15.27 9.16
CA GLU A 27 1.31 -16.01 10.35
C GLU A 27 2.28 -15.90 11.54
N ASN A 28 3.58 -15.74 11.25
CA ASN A 28 4.64 -15.64 12.25
C ASN A 28 4.85 -14.19 12.75
N LEU A 29 4.21 -13.21 12.12
CA LEU A 29 4.42 -11.78 12.37
C LEU A 29 3.18 -11.07 12.93
N SER A 30 2.13 -11.82 13.28
CA SER A 30 0.90 -11.30 13.88
C SER A 30 1.17 -10.40 15.11
N ALA A 31 2.04 -10.85 16.02
CA ALA A 31 2.45 -10.07 17.18
C ALA A 31 3.32 -8.84 16.82
N MET A 32 4.05 -8.90 15.70
CA MET A 32 4.96 -7.85 15.27
C MET A 32 4.21 -6.58 14.85
N ARG A 33 2.99 -6.71 14.30
CA ARG A 33 2.12 -5.56 13.99
C ARG A 33 1.89 -4.67 15.21
N ALA A 34 1.55 -5.27 16.35
CA ALA A 34 1.30 -4.54 17.59
C ALA A 34 2.59 -3.90 18.14
N ILE A 35 3.71 -4.61 18.08
CA ILE A 35 5.02 -4.13 18.54
C ILE A 35 5.46 -2.89 17.72
N LEU A 36 5.28 -2.97 16.40
CA LEU A 36 5.66 -1.92 15.45
C LEU A 36 4.60 -0.82 15.31
N ARG A 37 3.43 -0.98 15.94
CA ARG A 37 2.26 -0.06 15.83
C ARG A 37 1.82 0.17 14.38
N ILE A 38 1.98 -0.84 13.53
CA ILE A 38 1.52 -0.79 12.14
C ILE A 38 0.01 -1.03 12.15
N SER A 39 -0.75 -0.01 11.78
CA SER A 39 -2.19 -0.14 11.60
C SER A 39 -2.48 -0.89 10.30
N PRO A 40 -3.47 -1.81 10.28
CA PRO A 40 -3.91 -2.43 9.04
C PRO A 40 -4.40 -1.37 8.04
N MET A 41 -4.15 -1.60 6.76
CA MET A 41 -4.72 -0.79 5.68
C MET A 41 -6.18 -1.22 5.44
N PRO A 42 -7.17 -0.33 5.62
CA PRO A 42 -8.59 -0.69 5.52
C PRO A 42 -9.01 -0.91 4.07
N LEU A 43 -9.82 -1.94 3.83
CA LEU A 43 -10.24 -2.39 2.48
C LEU A 43 -11.74 -2.65 2.32
N GLU A 44 -12.52 -2.37 3.34
CA GLU A 44 -13.93 -2.72 3.42
C GLU A 44 -14.74 -2.07 2.28
N GLN A 45 -14.36 -0.87 1.85
CA GLN A 45 -15.10 -0.13 0.81
C GLN A 45 -14.73 -0.56 -0.61
N CYS A 46 -13.66 -1.35 -0.77
CA CYS A 46 -13.22 -1.89 -2.05
C CYS A 46 -13.70 -3.33 -2.30
N GLN A 47 -14.30 -3.98 -1.30
CA GLN A 47 -14.81 -5.35 -1.45
C GLN A 47 -16.12 -5.38 -2.24
N SER A 48 -16.31 -6.38 -3.10
CA SER A 48 -17.47 -6.47 -4.00
C SER A 48 -18.83 -6.40 -3.29
N GLY A 49 -18.93 -6.86 -2.03
CA GLY A 49 -20.17 -6.83 -1.25
C GLY A 49 -20.50 -5.48 -0.60
N SER A 50 -19.55 -4.56 -0.55
CA SER A 50 -19.66 -3.25 0.11
C SER A 50 -19.00 -2.14 -0.73
N PHE A 51 -18.93 -2.35 -2.04
CA PHE A 51 -18.17 -1.49 -2.93
C PHE A 51 -18.80 -0.10 -3.00
N ASN A 52 -18.03 0.91 -2.66
CA ASN A 52 -18.36 2.31 -2.87
C ASN A 52 -17.16 2.96 -3.56
N GLN A 53 -17.35 3.46 -4.78
CA GLN A 53 -16.24 3.95 -5.61
C GLN A 53 -15.46 5.05 -4.89
N ASP A 54 -16.12 6.11 -4.44
CA ASP A 54 -15.48 7.27 -3.82
C ASP A 54 -14.75 6.89 -2.51
N ALA A 55 -15.41 6.07 -1.69
CA ALA A 55 -14.83 5.59 -0.44
C ALA A 55 -13.67 4.61 -0.66
N CYS A 56 -13.75 3.78 -1.69
CA CYS A 56 -12.67 2.87 -2.09
C CYS A 56 -11.45 3.63 -2.62
N TYR A 57 -11.64 4.65 -3.48
CA TYR A 57 -10.56 5.54 -3.91
C TYR A 57 -9.88 6.22 -2.72
N THR A 58 -10.69 6.72 -1.78
CA THR A 58 -10.17 7.35 -0.56
C THR A 58 -9.38 6.36 0.31
N GLN A 59 -9.88 5.13 0.51
CA GLN A 59 -9.17 4.07 1.24
C GLN A 59 -7.86 3.67 0.55
N LEU A 60 -7.88 3.53 -0.79
CA LEU A 60 -6.71 3.19 -1.57
C LEU A 60 -5.62 4.26 -1.42
N VAL A 61 -5.93 5.54 -1.68
CA VAL A 61 -4.95 6.63 -1.61
C VAL A 61 -4.38 6.75 -0.20
N ASN A 62 -5.20 6.61 0.85
CA ASN A 62 -4.72 6.56 2.22
C ASN A 62 -3.74 5.40 2.46
N SER A 63 -4.04 4.22 1.92
CA SER A 63 -3.20 3.04 2.06
C SER A 63 -1.86 3.22 1.33
N LEU A 64 -1.88 3.78 0.11
CA LEU A 64 -0.68 4.10 -0.67
C LEU A 64 0.21 5.11 0.06
N LYS A 65 -0.37 6.22 0.55
CA LYS A 65 0.36 7.23 1.34
C LYS A 65 0.95 6.66 2.62
N THR A 66 0.21 5.81 3.31
CA THR A 66 0.69 5.15 4.54
C THR A 66 1.86 4.22 4.22
N ALA A 67 1.75 3.42 3.15
CA ALA A 67 2.83 2.55 2.70
C ALA A 67 4.09 3.36 2.33
N GLU A 68 3.94 4.41 1.51
CA GLU A 68 5.04 5.27 1.09
C GLU A 68 5.75 5.92 2.28
N SER A 69 4.99 6.48 3.22
CA SER A 69 5.54 7.13 4.41
C SER A 69 6.28 6.15 5.34
N LEU A 70 5.72 4.95 5.56
CA LEU A 70 6.37 3.95 6.41
C LEU A 70 7.61 3.36 5.73
N LEU A 71 7.55 3.05 4.44
CA LEU A 71 8.67 2.48 3.69
C LEU A 71 9.82 3.47 3.50
N SER A 72 9.52 4.75 3.27
CA SER A 72 10.55 5.80 3.16
C SER A 72 11.28 6.08 4.48
N SER A 73 10.65 5.76 5.61
CA SER A 73 11.25 5.88 6.95
C SER A 73 12.13 4.70 7.36
N ALA A 74 12.23 3.65 6.52
CA ALA A 74 13.13 2.53 6.78
C ALA A 74 14.60 2.93 6.52
N HIS A 75 15.48 2.59 7.45
CA HIS A 75 16.88 3.04 7.43
C HIS A 75 17.93 1.95 7.73
N GLN A 76 17.56 0.85 8.39
CA GLN A 76 18.50 -0.23 8.76
C GLN A 76 18.50 -1.41 7.76
N TYR A 77 17.38 -1.67 7.10
CA TYR A 77 17.17 -2.74 6.14
C TYR A 77 16.89 -2.16 4.76
N THR A 78 17.80 -2.43 3.82
CA THR A 78 17.65 -2.01 2.43
C THR A 78 17.25 -3.22 1.57
N ALA A 79 16.00 -3.25 1.13
CA ALA A 79 15.55 -4.22 0.14
C ALA A 79 15.93 -3.74 -1.28
N THR A 80 16.45 -4.64 -2.11
CA THR A 80 16.65 -4.34 -3.54
C THR A 80 15.31 -3.98 -4.19
N GLY A 81 15.26 -2.89 -4.95
CA GLY A 81 14.05 -2.42 -5.63
C GLY A 81 13.09 -1.58 -4.77
N LEU A 82 13.36 -1.39 -3.47
CA LEU A 82 12.49 -0.57 -2.60
C LEU A 82 12.44 0.90 -3.05
N THR A 83 13.58 1.45 -3.49
CA THR A 83 13.64 2.82 -4.02
C THR A 83 12.80 3.00 -5.27
N ASP A 84 12.87 2.06 -6.20
CA ASP A 84 12.07 2.12 -7.44
C ASP A 84 10.58 1.99 -7.12
N LEU A 85 10.22 1.09 -6.19
CA LEU A 85 8.86 0.96 -5.69
C LEU A 85 8.34 2.27 -5.07
N LEU A 86 9.16 2.98 -4.29
CA LEU A 86 8.77 4.27 -3.69
C LEU A 86 8.49 5.33 -4.75
N LEU A 87 9.30 5.40 -5.82
CA LEU A 87 9.07 6.32 -6.93
C LEU A 87 7.76 5.99 -7.66
N ASP A 88 7.54 4.72 -7.96
CA ASP A 88 6.32 4.27 -8.62
C ASP A 88 5.08 4.54 -7.72
N LEU A 89 5.19 4.33 -6.41
CA LEU A 89 4.13 4.68 -5.44
C LEU A 89 3.81 6.17 -5.44
N GLN A 90 4.81 7.05 -5.45
CA GLN A 90 4.61 8.50 -5.49
C GLN A 90 3.92 8.95 -6.79
N GLU A 91 4.30 8.37 -7.92
CA GLU A 91 3.62 8.61 -9.20
C GLU A 91 2.16 8.13 -9.15
N LEU A 92 1.91 6.92 -8.63
CA LEU A 92 0.56 6.38 -8.55
C LEU A 92 -0.35 7.19 -7.62
N ILE A 93 0.17 7.61 -6.46
CA ILE A 93 -0.55 8.50 -5.53
C ILE A 93 -0.94 9.78 -6.25
N SER A 94 0.01 10.45 -6.91
CA SER A 94 -0.24 11.71 -7.62
C SER A 94 -1.34 11.55 -8.68
N ASN A 95 -1.26 10.50 -9.49
CA ASN A 95 -2.26 10.24 -10.53
C ASN A 95 -3.65 9.95 -9.96
N PHE A 96 -3.74 9.25 -8.82
CA PHE A 96 -5.01 9.01 -8.14
C PHE A 96 -5.58 10.27 -7.51
N GLU A 97 -4.75 11.12 -6.91
CA GLU A 97 -5.19 12.41 -6.37
C GLU A 97 -5.74 13.32 -7.48
N GLU A 98 -5.09 13.36 -8.64
CA GLU A 98 -5.60 14.04 -9.84
C GLU A 98 -6.97 13.46 -10.27
N THR A 99 -7.06 12.13 -10.38
CA THR A 99 -8.32 11.45 -10.72
C THR A 99 -9.44 11.76 -9.71
N MET A 100 -9.12 11.82 -8.42
CA MET A 100 -10.06 12.16 -7.36
C MET A 100 -10.54 13.61 -7.49
N MET A 101 -9.62 14.56 -7.74
CA MET A 101 -9.97 15.97 -7.96
C MET A 101 -10.88 16.15 -9.17
N GLU A 102 -10.59 15.49 -10.29
CA GLU A 102 -11.44 15.52 -11.50
C GLU A 102 -12.85 14.97 -11.26
N LYS A 103 -12.97 13.96 -10.39
CA LYS A 103 -14.25 13.34 -10.01
C LYS A 103 -14.98 14.06 -8.87
N GLY A 104 -14.37 15.08 -8.27
CA GLY A 104 -14.92 15.78 -7.11
C GLY A 104 -14.85 14.98 -5.80
N ILE A 105 -14.01 13.95 -5.73
CA ILE A 105 -13.79 13.13 -4.54
C ILE A 105 -12.75 13.85 -3.65
N PRO A 106 -13.02 14.07 -2.35
CA PRO A 106 -12.06 14.72 -1.46
C PRO A 106 -10.75 13.93 -1.34
N VAL A 107 -9.62 14.57 -1.67
CA VAL A 107 -8.30 13.99 -1.47
C VAL A 107 -8.00 13.91 0.02
N PRO A 108 -7.66 12.73 0.57
CA PRO A 108 -7.39 12.62 1.99
C PRO A 108 -6.08 13.33 2.37
N ALA A 109 -6.09 13.98 3.54
CA ALA A 109 -4.91 14.63 4.08
C ALA A 109 -3.81 13.61 4.37
N THR A 110 -2.57 13.98 4.06
CA THR A 110 -1.41 13.15 4.38
C THR A 110 -1.19 13.17 5.90
N SER A 111 -1.37 12.02 6.55
CA SER A 111 -0.95 11.80 7.93
C SER A 111 0.32 10.94 7.90
N PRO A 112 1.51 11.56 7.96
CA PRO A 112 2.75 10.80 7.85
C PRO A 112 2.87 9.82 9.02
N GLN A 113 3.07 8.55 8.67
CA GLN A 113 3.39 7.48 9.61
C GLN A 113 4.82 7.04 9.38
N THR A 114 5.58 6.89 10.46
CA THR A 114 6.97 6.45 10.39
C THR A 114 7.15 5.19 11.22
N LEU A 115 8.06 4.33 10.77
CA LEU A 115 8.57 3.28 11.62
C LEU A 115 9.33 3.91 12.79
N ARG A 116 9.25 3.25 13.94
CA ARG A 116 10.00 3.66 15.12
C ARG A 116 11.50 3.59 14.83
N SER A 117 12.26 4.57 15.30
CA SER A 117 13.71 4.62 15.11
C SER A 117 14.48 3.67 16.04
N ASP A 118 13.86 3.18 17.11
CA ASP A 118 14.47 2.33 18.14
C ASP A 118 14.16 0.83 17.95
N ILE A 119 14.11 0.37 16.70
CA ILE A 119 13.83 -1.03 16.34
C ILE A 119 15.10 -1.73 15.83
N SER A 120 15.14 -3.05 15.93
CA SER A 120 16.21 -3.85 15.34
C SER A 120 16.05 -4.02 13.83
N GLU A 121 17.13 -4.37 13.12
CA GLU A 121 17.08 -4.68 11.68
C GLU A 121 16.02 -5.75 11.35
N PHE A 122 15.87 -6.79 12.19
CA PHE A 122 14.82 -7.80 11.99
C PHE A 122 13.41 -7.21 12.15
N GLN A 123 13.21 -6.34 13.14
CA GLN A 123 11.94 -5.67 13.36
C GLN A 123 11.59 -4.74 12.19
N GLU A 124 12.58 -4.02 11.66
CA GLU A 124 12.37 -3.17 10.49
C GLU A 124 12.08 -4.00 9.23
N LYS A 125 12.84 -5.07 8.97
CA LYS A 125 12.57 -6.03 7.89
C LYS A 125 11.16 -6.60 8.00
N ALA A 126 10.74 -7.02 9.20
CA ALA A 126 9.41 -7.54 9.44
C ALA A 126 8.33 -6.46 9.24
N GLY A 127 8.61 -5.21 9.63
CA GLY A 127 7.73 -4.07 9.37
C GLY A 127 7.52 -3.83 7.89
N ILE A 128 8.61 -3.74 7.12
CA ILE A 128 8.58 -3.59 5.66
C ILE A 128 7.79 -4.74 5.02
N PHE A 129 8.04 -5.98 5.43
CA PHE A 129 7.28 -7.13 4.94
C PHE A 129 5.77 -6.96 5.18
N LEU A 130 5.36 -6.58 6.39
CA LEU A 130 3.94 -6.39 6.73
C LEU A 130 3.30 -5.27 5.91
N ILE A 131 4.02 -4.17 5.68
CA ILE A 131 3.56 -3.04 4.88
C ILE A 131 3.38 -3.44 3.41
N LEU A 132 4.37 -4.11 2.81
CA LEU A 132 4.29 -4.60 1.44
C LEU A 132 3.16 -5.63 1.27
N HIS A 133 2.97 -6.48 2.27
CA HIS A 133 1.89 -7.46 2.28
C HIS A 133 0.50 -6.81 2.29
N ASP A 134 0.29 -5.80 3.15
CA ASP A 134 -0.95 -5.04 3.19
C ASP A 134 -1.16 -4.24 1.90
N LEU A 135 -0.10 -3.64 1.36
CA LEU A 135 -0.14 -2.96 0.06
C LEU A 135 -0.63 -3.92 -1.06
N CYS A 136 -0.06 -5.12 -1.16
CA CYS A 136 -0.51 -6.11 -2.15
C CYS A 136 -1.99 -6.49 -1.98
N LYS A 137 -2.46 -6.67 -0.73
CA LYS A 137 -3.88 -6.92 -0.43
C LYS A 137 -4.74 -5.74 -0.90
N SER A 138 -4.30 -4.51 -0.63
CA SER A 138 -5.02 -3.29 -1.01
C SER A 138 -5.19 -3.14 -2.51
N LEU A 139 -4.11 -3.33 -3.26
CA LEU A 139 -4.12 -3.26 -4.72
C LEU A 139 -5.01 -4.35 -5.33
N THR A 140 -4.99 -5.55 -4.75
CA THR A 140 -5.83 -6.67 -5.20
C THR A 140 -7.31 -6.37 -4.99
N ALA A 141 -7.69 -5.94 -3.78
CA ALA A 141 -9.08 -5.61 -3.47
C ALA A 141 -9.61 -4.48 -4.36
N PHE A 142 -8.79 -3.46 -4.65
CA PHE A 142 -9.16 -2.38 -5.56
C PHE A 142 -9.42 -2.90 -6.98
N GLN A 143 -8.53 -3.74 -7.54
CA GLN A 143 -8.69 -4.32 -8.87
C GLN A 143 -9.95 -5.20 -8.97
N GLU A 144 -10.19 -6.04 -7.97
CA GLU A 144 -11.37 -6.91 -7.90
C GLU A 144 -12.67 -6.11 -7.78
N GLY A 145 -12.66 -5.05 -6.97
CA GLY A 145 -13.78 -4.13 -6.81
C GLY A 145 -14.16 -3.43 -8.11
N LEU A 146 -13.16 -2.88 -8.84
CA LEU A 146 -13.38 -2.26 -10.15
C LEU A 146 -13.92 -3.24 -11.20
N ALA A 147 -13.36 -4.44 -11.25
CA ALA A 147 -13.80 -5.47 -12.18
C ALA A 147 -15.25 -5.91 -11.92
N ALA A 148 -15.64 -6.02 -10.65
CA ALA A 148 -17.01 -6.35 -10.26
C ALA A 148 -18.05 -5.29 -10.69
N GLN A 149 -17.66 -4.01 -10.80
CA GLN A 149 -18.54 -2.95 -11.30
C GLN A 149 -18.75 -3.00 -12.82
N SER A 150 -17.79 -3.53 -13.58
CA SER A 150 -17.87 -3.55 -15.05
C SER A 150 -18.73 -4.69 -15.61
N VAL A 151 -19.22 -5.58 -14.74
CA VAL A 151 -20.04 -6.75 -15.08
C VAL A 151 -21.52 -6.54 -14.70
N MET A 152 -21.86 -5.46 -13.99
CA MET A 152 -23.23 -5.05 -13.67
C MET A 152 -23.74 -3.99 -14.64
#